data_AF-A0A1F6E6E7-F1
#
_entry.id   AF-A0A1F6E6E7-F1
#
_cell.length_a   1.000
_cell.length_b   1.000
_cell.length_c   1.000
_cell.angle_alpha   90.00
_cell.angle_beta   90.00
_cell.angle_gamma   90.00
#
_symmetry.space_group_name_H-M   'P 1'
#
loop_
_entity.id
_entity.type
_entity.pdbx_description
1 polymer ?
#
loop_
_entity_poly.entity_id
_entity_poly.type
_entity_poly.pdbx_seq_one_letter_code
_entity_poly.pdbx_strand_id
1 'polypeptide(L)'
;MRKRTHSKQNLSPDYVVGLVDGEGSFTIYVRNPDVEKTVARRVVVEPKFYIKLVERDKDILDALRDFFGCGSVYFQKDTRPNHQHCYRYEVFRWEELQTIIVPFFKQNKLR
;
A
#
# COMPACT_ATOMS: atom_id res chain seq x y z
N MET A 1 27.74 17.81 -0.64
CA MET A 1 26.30 17.51 -0.81
C MET A 1 25.67 17.30 0.55
N ARG A 2 24.76 18.19 0.99
CA ARG A 2 24.04 18.04 2.27
C ARG A 2 23.09 16.85 2.16
N LYS A 3 23.35 15.77 2.90
CA LYS A 3 22.39 14.69 3.10
C LYS A 3 21.16 15.31 3.75
N ARG A 4 20.01 15.33 3.06
CA ARG A 4 18.71 15.60 3.70
C ARG A 4 18.51 14.48 4.72
N THR A 5 18.73 14.80 6.00
CA THR A 5 18.27 13.97 7.10
C THR A 5 16.75 13.84 6.97
N HIS A 6 16.25 12.64 6.67
CA HIS A 6 14.82 12.36 6.68
C HIS A 6 14.31 12.66 8.10
N SER A 7 13.66 13.81 8.26
CA SER A 7 12.84 14.07 9.44
C SER A 7 11.79 12.97 9.47
N LYS A 8 11.80 12.13 10.51
CA LYS A 8 10.71 11.17 10.75
C LYS A 8 9.40 11.95 10.76
N GLN A 9 8.64 11.85 9.68
CA GLN A 9 7.29 12.42 9.62
C GLN A 9 6.41 11.50 10.46
N ASN A 10 6.08 11.92 11.67
CA ASN A 10 5.09 11.20 12.48
C ASN A 10 3.70 11.52 11.93
N LEU A 11 3.15 10.61 11.13
CA LEU A 11 1.77 10.73 10.65
C LEU A 11 0.80 10.54 11.82
N SER A 12 -0.23 11.38 11.89
CA SER A 12 -1.35 11.14 12.82
C SER A 12 -2.32 10.11 12.23
N PRO A 13 -3.06 9.35 13.06
CA PRO A 13 -4.11 8.46 12.56
C PRO A 13 -5.14 9.16 11.68
N ASP A 14 -5.55 10.39 12.03
CA ASP A 14 -6.51 11.17 11.23
C ASP A 14 -5.97 11.54 9.85
N TYR A 15 -4.67 11.87 9.76
CA TYR A 15 -4.02 12.13 8.47
C TYR A 15 -3.99 10.85 7.62
N VAL A 16 -3.67 9.71 8.22
CA VAL A 16 -3.65 8.42 7.52
C VAL A 16 -5.05 8.07 7.02
N VAL A 17 -6.10 8.25 7.82
CA VAL A 17 -7.49 8.06 7.38
C VAL A 17 -7.83 8.95 6.20
N GLY A 18 -7.58 10.26 6.30
CA GLY A 18 -7.89 11.19 5.21
C GLY A 18 -7.12 10.90 3.92
N LEU A 19 -5.86 10.48 4.04
CA LEU A 19 -5.06 10.05 2.88
C LEU A 19 -5.63 8.78 2.24
N VAL A 20 -6.07 7.82 3.05
CA VAL A 20 -6.62 6.54 2.57
C VAL A 20 -8.01 6.74 1.95
N ASP A 21 -8.84 7.63 2.51
CA ASP A 21 -10.14 8.01 1.93
C ASP A 21 -9.97 8.61 0.52
N GLY A 22 -8.89 9.37 0.29
CA GLY A 22 -8.62 10.00 -1.01
C GLY A 22 -7.89 9.12 -2.03
N GLU A 23 -6.83 8.43 -1.59
CA GLU A 23 -5.84 7.77 -2.48
C GLU A 23 -5.68 6.26 -2.20
N GLY A 24 -6.35 5.74 -1.18
CA GLY A 24 -6.26 4.36 -0.74
C GLY A 24 -7.09 3.40 -1.58
N SER A 25 -6.64 2.15 -1.64
CA SER A 25 -7.34 1.07 -2.33
C SER A 25 -7.25 -0.23 -1.54
N PHE A 26 -8.41 -0.85 -1.31
CA PHE A 26 -8.55 -2.22 -0.81
C PHE A 26 -9.05 -3.10 -1.95
N THR A 27 -8.18 -3.93 -2.49
CA THR A 27 -8.47 -4.75 -3.68
C THR A 27 -8.29 -6.22 -3.36
N ILE A 28 -9.17 -7.06 -3.91
CA ILE A 28 -9.03 -8.52 -3.87
C ILE A 28 -8.80 -9.01 -5.28
N TYR A 29 -7.62 -9.60 -5.54
CA TYR A 29 -7.35 -10.27 -6.80
C TYR A 29 -7.74 -11.74 -6.68
N VAL A 30 -8.62 -12.19 -7.56
CA VAL A 30 -8.99 -13.61 -7.69
C VAL A 30 -8.32 -14.15 -8.93
N ARG A 31 -7.38 -15.09 -8.76
CA ARG A 31 -6.56 -15.63 -9.85
C ARG A 31 -6.75 -17.13 -9.94
N ASN A 32 -6.78 -17.65 -11.16
CA ASN A 32 -6.66 -19.07 -11.42
C ASN A 32 -5.25 -19.32 -11.95
N PRO A 33 -4.27 -19.68 -11.11
CA PRO A 33 -2.90 -19.86 -11.54
C PRO A 33 -2.81 -21.08 -12.46
N ASP A 34 -2.10 -20.92 -13.58
CA ASP A 34 -1.81 -22.01 -14.53
C ASP A 34 -0.70 -22.91 -13.95
N VAL A 35 -1.05 -23.67 -12.91
CA VAL A 35 -0.20 -24.71 -12.32
C VAL A 35 -0.77 -26.07 -12.67
N GLU A 36 0.07 -26.99 -13.16
CA GLU A 36 -0.26 -28.39 -13.45
C GLU A 36 -0.51 -29.23 -12.16
N LYS A 37 -1.11 -28.64 -11.13
CA LYS A 37 -1.44 -29.35 -9.89
C LYS A 37 -2.91 -29.76 -9.89
N THR A 38 -3.15 -31.06 -9.73
CA THR A 38 -4.47 -31.65 -9.48
C THR A 38 -4.89 -31.34 -8.04
N VAL A 39 -5.44 -30.14 -7.80
CA VAL A 39 -6.01 -29.75 -6.50
C VAL A 39 -7.50 -29.42 -6.61
N ALA A 40 -8.26 -29.72 -5.56
CA ALA A 40 -9.72 -29.53 -5.51
C ALA A 40 -10.18 -28.06 -5.60
N ARG A 41 -9.31 -27.11 -5.23
CA ARG A 41 -9.53 -25.66 -5.38
C ARG A 41 -8.29 -25.02 -5.97
N ARG A 42 -8.39 -24.55 -7.22
CA ARG A 42 -7.30 -23.88 -7.94
C ARG A 42 -7.24 -22.38 -7.68
N VAL A 43 -8.37 -21.76 -7.33
CA VAL A 43 -8.49 -20.31 -7.19
C VAL A 43 -7.67 -19.78 -6.02
N VAL A 44 -6.81 -18.81 -6.29
CA VAL A 44 -6.02 -18.06 -5.31
C VAL A 44 -6.63 -16.68 -5.12
N VAL A 45 -6.77 -16.27 -3.86
CA VAL A 45 -7.29 -14.97 -3.46
C VAL A 45 -6.16 -14.16 -2.84
N GLU A 46 -5.88 -12.99 -3.39
CA GLU A 46 -4.80 -12.11 -2.97
C GLU A 46 -5.36 -10.73 -2.64
N PRO A 47 -5.74 -10.51 -1.36
CA PRO A 47 -6.08 -9.17 -0.90
C PRO A 47 -4.84 -8.29 -0.88
N LYS A 48 -5.05 -7.03 -1.21
CA LYS A 48 -4.03 -6.00 -1.19
C LYS A 48 -4.63 -4.70 -0.67
N PHE A 49 -3.90 -4.05 0.21
CA PHE A 49 -4.09 -2.65 0.54
C PHE A 49 -2.95 -1.85 -0.09
N TYR A 50 -3.25 -0.79 -0.83
CA TYR A 50 -2.21 0.06 -1.40
C TYR A 50 -2.62 1.52 -1.55
N ILE A 51 -1.62 2.39 -1.60
CA ILE A 51 -1.72 3.81 -1.96
C ILE A 51 -0.70 4.08 -3.06
N LYS A 52 -1.10 4.78 -4.13
CA LYS A 52 -0.23 5.14 -5.26
C LYS A 52 -0.12 6.66 -5.34
N LEU A 53 1.09 7.20 -5.24
CA LEU A 53 1.36 8.63 -5.36
C LEU A 53 2.42 8.90 -6.44
N VAL A 54 2.48 10.14 -6.92
CA VAL A 54 3.55 10.59 -7.83
C VAL A 54 4.90 10.64 -7.12
N GLU A 55 5.99 10.55 -7.88
CA GLU A 55 7.35 10.43 -7.35
C GLU A 55 7.75 11.52 -6.35
N ARG A 56 7.32 12.76 -6.55
CA ARG A 56 7.61 13.88 -5.62
C ARG A 56 7.07 13.65 -4.21
N ASP A 57 6.04 12.81 -4.08
CA ASP A 57 5.31 12.52 -2.85
C ASP A 57 5.71 11.16 -2.26
N LYS A 58 6.81 10.55 -2.75
CA LYS A 58 7.34 9.27 -2.26
C LYS A 58 7.61 9.27 -0.76
N ASP A 59 8.05 10.39 -0.19
CA ASP A 59 8.36 10.50 1.25
C ASP A 59 7.12 10.22 2.12
N ILE A 60 5.90 10.48 1.63
CA ILE A 60 4.65 10.14 2.32
C ILE A 60 4.45 8.62 2.37
N LEU A 61 4.80 7.91 1.29
CA LEU A 61 4.69 6.46 1.21
C LEU A 61 5.70 5.77 2.15
N ASP A 62 6.92 6.30 2.24
CA ASP A 62 7.90 5.83 3.22
C ASP A 62 7.43 6.09 4.67
N ALA A 63 6.85 7.27 4.93
CA ALA A 63 6.26 7.58 6.22
C ALA A 63 5.08 6.66 6.58
N LEU A 64 4.26 6.24 5.61
CA LEU A 64 3.19 5.26 5.81
C LEU A 64 3.73 3.88 6.17
N ARG A 65 4.77 3.40 5.46
CA ARG A 65 5.45 2.15 5.80
C ARG A 65 5.96 2.20 7.24
N ASP A 66 6.59 3.30 7.63
CA ASP A 66 7.14 3.47 8.97
C ASP A 66 6.02 3.60 10.03
N PHE A 67 4.90 4.26 9.71
CA PHE A 67 3.72 4.40 10.58
C PHE A 67 3.06 3.04 10.89
N PHE A 68 2.82 2.23 9.86
CA PHE A 68 2.23 0.90 10.04
C PHE A 68 3.25 -0.15 10.51
N GLY A 69 4.55 0.11 10.34
CA GLY A 69 5.62 -0.85 10.60
C GLY A 69 5.58 -2.07 9.68
N CYS A 70 4.88 -1.99 8.54
CA CYS A 70 4.67 -3.09 7.62
C CYS A 70 4.56 -2.61 6.16
N GLY A 71 4.39 -3.54 5.22
CA GLY A 71 4.27 -3.22 3.80
C GLY A 71 5.59 -2.84 3.11
N SER A 72 5.49 -2.41 1.86
CA SER A 72 6.65 -2.10 1.02
C SER A 72 6.33 -1.02 -0.02
N VAL A 73 7.35 -0.24 -0.40
CA VAL A 73 7.22 0.86 -1.38
C VAL A 73 7.90 0.46 -2.69
N TYR A 74 7.14 0.45 -3.77
CA TYR A 74 7.56 0.00 -5.10
C TYR A 74 7.54 1.14 -6.11
N PHE A 75 8.57 1.24 -6.95
CA PHE A 75 8.56 2.14 -8.10
C PHE A 75 7.58 1.64 -9.16
N GLN A 76 6.80 2.55 -9.74
CA GLN A 76 5.89 2.29 -10.84
C GLN A 76 6.16 3.27 -11.98
N LYS A 77 6.76 2.75 -13.06
CA LYS A 77 6.97 3.52 -14.27
C LYS A 77 5.61 3.85 -14.91
N ASP A 78 5.31 5.13 -15.02
CA ASP A 78 4.22 5.62 -15.88
C ASP A 78 4.75 5.90 -17.28
N THR A 79 4.09 5.36 -18.31
CA THR A 79 4.49 5.47 -19.72
C THR A 79 3.64 6.47 -20.50
N ARG A 80 2.60 7.04 -19.86
CA ARG A 80 1.69 7.98 -20.52
C ARG A 80 2.40 9.31 -20.78
N PRO A 81 2.17 9.96 -21.94
CA PRO A 81 2.67 11.30 -22.20
C PRO A 81 2.23 12.27 -21.09
N ASN A 82 3.13 13.18 -20.69
CA ASN A 82 2.91 14.20 -19.65
C ASN A 82 2.58 13.65 -18.24
N HIS A 83 2.80 12.37 -17.98
CA HIS A 83 2.64 11.79 -16.64
C HIS A 83 4.00 11.59 -15.97
N GLN A 84 4.04 11.83 -14.66
CA GLN A 84 5.22 11.55 -13.85
C GLN A 84 5.21 10.08 -13.41
N HIS A 85 6.39 9.54 -13.14
CA HIS A 85 6.49 8.25 -12.49
C HIS A 85 5.83 8.27 -11.12
N CYS A 86 5.41 7.10 -10.66
CA CYS A 86 4.72 6.94 -9.39
C CYS A 86 5.48 5.97 -8.50
N TYR A 87 5.14 6.00 -7.23
CA TYR A 87 5.47 4.96 -6.27
C TYR A 87 4.17 4.42 -5.67
N ARG A 88 4.23 3.17 -5.20
CA ARG A 88 3.12 2.51 -4.53
C ARG A 88 3.58 1.94 -3.19
N TYR A 89 2.95 2.36 -2.11
CA TYR A 89 2.97 1.61 -0.85
C TYR A 89 1.95 0.48 -0.95
N GLU A 90 2.35 -0.77 -0.70
CA GLU A 90 1.48 -1.94 -0.78
C GLU A 90 1.70 -2.90 0.41
N VAL A 91 0.61 -3.40 0.98
CA VAL A 91 0.55 -4.47 1.98
C VAL A 91 -0.27 -5.61 1.39
N PHE A 92 0.36 -6.78 1.24
CA PHE A 92 -0.27 -7.95 0.65
C PHE A 92 -0.08 -9.22 1.50
N ARG A 93 0.78 -9.20 2.51
CA ARG A 93 0.94 -10.34 3.43
C ARG A 93 -0.32 -10.47 4.27
N TRP A 94 -0.86 -11.68 4.32
CA TRP A 94 -2.14 -11.95 4.96
C TRP A 94 -2.10 -11.59 6.45
N GLU A 95 -0.99 -11.93 7.11
CA GLU A 95 -0.75 -11.65 8.52
C GLU A 95 -0.77 -10.15 8.82
N GLU A 96 -0.05 -9.35 8.03
CA GLU A 96 0.00 -7.88 8.18
C GLU A 96 -1.36 -7.24 7.92
N LEU A 97 -2.10 -7.73 6.93
CA LEU A 97 -3.46 -7.25 6.66
C LEU A 97 -4.39 -7.51 7.85
N GLN A 98 -4.35 -8.71 8.42
CA GLN A 98 -5.23 -9.11 9.52
C GLN A 98 -4.86 -8.49 10.86
N THR A 99 -3.57 -8.30 11.14
CA THR A 99 -3.09 -7.90 12.47
C THR A 99 -2.81 -6.40 12.58
N ILE A 100 -2.59 -5.71 11.45
CA ILE A 100 -2.22 -4.29 11.44
C ILE A 100 -3.26 -3.46 10.69
N ILE A 101 -3.47 -3.74 9.41
CA ILE A 101 -4.26 -2.87 8.53
C ILE A 101 -5.76 -2.91 8.90
N VAL A 102 -6.34 -4.10 8.96
CA VAL A 102 -7.77 -4.25 9.29
C VAL A 102 -8.10 -3.73 10.69
N PRO A 103 -7.32 -4.03 11.75
CA PRO A 103 -7.57 -3.46 13.08
C PRO A 103 -7.47 -1.93 13.10
N PHE A 104 -6.48 -1.35 12.41
CA PHE A 104 -6.33 0.11 12.34
C PHE A 104 -7.58 0.79 11.77
N PHE A 105 -8.10 0.30 10.63
CA PHE A 105 -9.29 0.90 9.99
C PHE A 105 -10.62 0.49 10.63
N LYS A 106 -10.63 -0.53 11.49
CA LYS A 106 -11.77 -0.81 12.38
C LYS A 106 -11.85 0.21 13.52
N GLN A 107 -10.70 0.62 14.07
CA GLN A 107 -10.61 1.63 15.12
C GLN A 107 -10.78 3.06 14.57
N ASN A 108 -10.14 3.34 13.44
CA ASN A 108 -10.15 4.64 12.76
C ASN A 108 -10.93 4.48 11.45
N LYS A 109 -12.24 4.70 11.51
CA LYS A 109 -13.13 4.44 10.38
C LYS A 109 -12.85 5.39 9.22
N LEU A 110 -12.75 4.81 8.03
CA LEU A 110 -12.80 5.50 6.75
C LEU A 110 -14.15 6.22 6.56
N ARG A 111 -14.18 7.27 5.75
CA ARG A 111 -15.34 8.14 5.55
C ARG A 111 -16.06 7.93 4.22
#